data_AF-A0A1U7WEU6-F1
#
_entry.id   AF-A0A1U7WEU6-F1
#
_cell.length_a   1.000
_cell.length_b   1.000
_cell.length_c   1.000
_cell.angle_alpha   90.00
_cell.angle_beta   90.00
_cell.angle_gamma   90.00
#
_symmetry.space_group_name_H-M   'P 1'
#
loop_
_entity.id
_entity.type
_entity.pdbx_description
1 polymer ?
#
loop_
_entity_poly.entity_id
_entity_poly.type
_entity_poly.pdbx_seq_one_letter_code
_entity_poly.pdbx_strand_id
1 'polypeptide(L)'
;MSISHSTWHVMLMNYNLSPWICMKSEYIMLSMIIPGPSSPRNDIDVYLQLLIVKLKELWEFGVETFDAESNQMFQMRAALMWTISDFPTLAMLSGWSTKENFACPTCNYGTCSQYLKHSRKMCYMGHRAFLPHEHPFRRDKKSFDGKEDHRLAPTPLSGTEVLEELRELKNVFGKVQKKRSRDNKCPWKKRSIFFELPYWETKKLRHNLDPMHIEKNICDSILGTLLEIYGKSKDHVNCHYDLQEMGIQKELQPIQDVVSGTISLAKSCFYMNPDEKRRFCTVYNNAKLPKSLCLEYITLCA
;
A
#
# COMPACT_ATOMS: atom_id res chain seq x y z
N MET A 1 -21.11 -6.39 16.20
CA MET A 1 -20.40 -6.49 17.48
C MET A 1 -19.20 -5.54 17.43
N SER A 2 -19.18 -4.50 18.25
CA SER A 2 -18.02 -3.60 18.37
C SER A 2 -16.94 -4.35 19.14
N ILE A 3 -15.84 -4.71 18.49
CA ILE A 3 -14.71 -5.36 19.16
C ILE A 3 -14.11 -4.32 20.13
N SER A 4 -14.24 -4.55 21.43
CA SER A 4 -13.82 -3.64 22.50
C SER A 4 -12.30 -3.53 22.66
N HIS A 5 -11.55 -4.42 22.00
CA HIS A 5 -10.11 -4.51 22.05
C HIS A 5 -9.55 -4.66 20.64
N SER A 6 -8.54 -3.85 20.29
CA SER A 6 -7.75 -4.04 19.07
C SER A 6 -6.30 -4.24 19.46
N THR A 7 -5.63 -5.10 18.70
CA THR A 7 -4.22 -5.44 18.90
C THR A 7 -3.51 -5.42 17.56
N TRP A 8 -2.23 -5.08 17.61
CA TRP A 8 -1.35 -5.21 16.45
C TRP A 8 -0.48 -6.43 16.67
N HIS A 9 -0.43 -7.33 15.70
CA HIS A 9 0.34 -8.55 15.78
C HIS A 9 1.59 -8.42 14.91
N VAL A 10 2.74 -8.84 15.45
CA VAL A 10 3.95 -9.01 14.66
C VAL A 10 4.18 -10.51 14.51
N MET A 11 4.04 -10.97 13.28
CA MET A 11 4.16 -12.38 12.90
C MET A 11 5.44 -12.58 12.09
N LEU A 12 6.11 -13.71 12.31
CA LEU A 12 7.28 -14.14 11.56
C LEU A 12 6.92 -15.39 10.75
N MET A 13 7.34 -15.41 9.50
CA MET A 13 7.10 -16.51 8.57
C MET A 13 8.44 -17.07 8.11
N ASN A 14 8.59 -18.40 8.13
CA ASN A 14 9.78 -19.05 7.62
C ASN A 14 9.70 -19.21 6.09
N TYR A 15 10.43 -18.36 5.37
CA TYR A 15 10.49 -18.38 3.91
C TYR A 15 11.36 -19.50 3.30
N ASN A 16 12.02 -20.32 4.13
CA ASN A 16 12.68 -21.54 3.65
C ASN A 16 11.66 -22.67 3.34
N LEU A 17 10.42 -22.54 3.84
CA LEU A 17 9.34 -23.47 3.53
C LEU A 17 8.68 -23.12 2.20
N SER A 18 8.10 -24.13 1.53
CA SER A 18 7.36 -23.89 0.29
C SER A 18 6.19 -22.91 0.50
N PRO A 19 5.81 -22.11 -0.52
CA PRO A 19 4.74 -21.11 -0.40
C PRO A 19 3.39 -21.66 0.09
N TRP A 20 3.12 -22.93 -0.19
CA TRP A 20 1.89 -23.64 0.20
C TRP A 20 1.83 -23.98 1.70
N ILE A 21 2.97 -23.92 2.38
CA ILE A 21 3.12 -24.33 3.79
C ILE A 21 3.43 -23.12 4.67
N CYS A 22 4.28 -22.20 4.23
CA CYS A 22 4.76 -21.08 5.05
C CYS A 22 3.66 -20.13 5.55
N MET A 23 2.52 -20.08 4.84
CA MET A 23 1.36 -19.25 5.19
C MET A 23 0.31 -19.99 6.03
N LYS A 24 0.51 -21.28 6.34
CA LYS A 24 -0.41 -22.00 7.22
C LYS A 24 -0.18 -21.61 8.67
N SER A 25 -1.26 -21.59 9.47
CA SER A 25 -1.23 -21.11 10.86
C SER A 25 -0.20 -21.81 11.74
N GLU A 26 0.12 -23.07 11.47
CA GLU A 26 1.09 -23.86 12.24
C GLU A 26 2.55 -23.43 12.01
N TYR A 27 2.82 -22.72 10.91
CA TYR A 27 4.17 -22.28 10.51
C TYR A 27 4.36 -20.76 10.67
N ILE A 28 3.34 -20.06 11.17
CA ILE A 28 3.40 -18.63 11.49
C ILE A 28 3.75 -18.49 12.97
N MET A 29 4.88 -17.85 13.25
CA MET A 29 5.33 -17.58 14.61
C MET A 29 4.82 -16.21 15.06
N LEU A 30 4.01 -16.17 16.11
CA LEU A 30 3.66 -14.92 16.76
C LEU A 30 4.85 -14.41 17.59
N SER A 31 5.51 -13.35 17.11
CA SER A 31 6.67 -12.78 17.81
C SER A 31 6.26 -11.84 18.94
N MET A 32 5.23 -11.01 18.71
CA MET A 32 4.72 -10.11 19.74
C MET A 32 3.32 -9.58 19.43
N ILE A 33 2.66 -9.08 20.49
CA ILE A 33 1.38 -8.37 20.44
C ILE A 33 1.61 -6.96 21.01
N ILE A 34 1.22 -5.94 20.25
CA ILE A 34 1.23 -4.54 20.68
C ILE A 34 -0.22 -4.13 21.00
N PRO A 35 -0.48 -3.62 22.22
CA PRO A 35 -1.83 -3.25 22.63
C PRO A 35 -2.35 -2.04 21.83
N GLY A 36 -3.56 -2.14 21.30
CA GLY A 36 -4.33 -1.01 20.77
C GLY A 36 -5.20 -0.36 21.86
N PRO A 37 -6.16 0.51 21.50
CA PRO A 37 -6.59 0.87 20.13
C PRO A 37 -5.79 1.98 19.48
N SER A 38 -4.86 2.59 20.22
CA SER A 38 -4.02 3.65 19.67
C SER A 38 -2.96 3.06 18.74
N SER A 39 -2.75 3.70 17.58
CA SER A 39 -1.63 3.36 16.70
C SER A 39 -0.29 3.62 17.40
N PRO A 40 0.68 2.70 17.31
CA PRO A 40 2.00 2.86 17.92
C PRO A 40 2.83 3.97 17.25
N ARG A 41 2.50 4.38 16.01
CA ARG A 41 3.24 5.41 15.25
C ARG A 41 4.75 5.13 15.26
N ASN A 42 5.56 6.10 15.67
CA ASN A 42 7.01 5.96 15.76
C ASN A 42 7.44 5.03 16.90
N ASP A 43 6.60 4.84 17.93
CA ASP A 43 6.91 4.00 19.08
C ASP A 43 6.88 2.50 18.71
N ILE A 44 6.44 2.14 17.50
CA ILE A 44 6.55 0.77 16.97
C ILE A 44 7.99 0.24 17.06
N ASP A 45 8.98 1.11 16.90
CA ASP A 45 10.40 0.73 16.98
C ASP A 45 10.79 0.33 18.41
N VAL A 46 10.20 0.95 19.43
CA VAL A 46 10.44 0.59 20.84
C VAL A 46 9.96 -0.84 21.10
N TYR A 47 8.80 -1.20 20.56
CA TYR A 47 8.29 -2.57 20.64
C TYR A 47 9.19 -3.55 19.89
N LEU A 48 9.64 -3.19 18.67
CA LEU A 48 10.47 -4.05 17.83
C LEU A 48 11.90 -4.25 18.34
N GLN A 49 12.37 -3.46 19.32
CA GLN A 49 13.75 -3.52 19.80
C GLN A 49 14.17 -4.92 20.26
N LEU A 50 13.32 -5.62 21.01
CA LEU A 50 13.61 -6.99 21.46
C LEU A 50 13.74 -7.97 20.29
N LEU A 51 12.89 -7.84 19.28
CA LEU A 51 12.95 -8.64 18.07
C LEU A 51 14.23 -8.36 17.29
N ILE A 52 14.62 -7.09 17.15
CA ILE A 52 15.85 -6.69 16.45
C ILE A 52 17.09 -7.25 17.16
N VAL A 53 17.16 -7.19 18.49
CA VAL A 53 18.26 -7.80 19.26
C VAL A 53 18.37 -9.30 18.97
N LYS A 54 17.24 -10.03 18.97
CA LYS A 54 17.23 -11.46 18.67
C LYS A 54 17.58 -11.79 17.22
N LEU A 55 17.17 -10.96 16.26
CA LEU A 55 17.56 -11.10 14.86
C LEU A 55 19.06 -10.84 14.65
N LYS A 56 19.66 -9.91 15.39
CA LYS A 56 21.12 -9.68 15.37
C LYS A 56 21.87 -10.88 15.94
N GLU A 57 21.42 -11.41 17.08
CA GLU A 57 22.00 -12.62 17.69
C GLU A 57 21.98 -13.81 16.73
N LEU A 58 20.83 -14.06 16.08
CA LEU A 58 20.65 -15.11 15.07
C LEU A 58 21.55 -14.91 13.84
N TRP A 59 21.84 -13.68 13.44
CA TRP A 59 22.67 -13.40 12.28
C TRP A 59 24.17 -13.51 12.58
N GLU A 60 24.63 -12.87 13.66
CA GLU A 60 26.06 -12.72 13.98
C GLU A 60 26.64 -14.02 14.56
N PHE A 61 25.96 -14.59 15.56
CA PHE A 61 26.42 -15.77 16.30
C PHE A 61 25.67 -17.03 15.87
N GLY A 62 24.36 -16.91 15.65
CA GLY A 62 23.45 -18.04 15.51
C GLY A 62 23.06 -18.64 16.86
N VAL A 63 22.18 -19.64 16.83
CA VAL A 63 21.71 -20.37 18.01
C VAL A 63 21.87 -21.86 17.76
N GLU A 64 22.43 -22.57 18.74
CA GLU A 64 22.55 -24.03 18.67
C GLU A 64 21.14 -24.66 18.63
N THR A 65 20.85 -25.37 17.55
CA THR A 65 19.51 -25.90 17.26
C THR A 65 19.63 -27.37 16.87
N PHE A 66 18.72 -28.18 17.36
CA PHE A 66 18.65 -29.59 17.02
C PHE A 66 17.86 -29.79 15.72
N ASP A 67 18.47 -30.45 14.74
CA ASP A 67 17.78 -30.89 13.53
C ASP A 67 17.24 -32.31 13.71
N ALA A 68 15.91 -32.44 13.65
CA ALA A 68 15.22 -33.72 13.83
C ALA A 68 15.41 -34.69 12.65
N GLU A 69 15.73 -34.19 11.44
CA GLU A 69 15.94 -35.05 10.27
C GLU A 69 17.33 -35.68 10.30
N SER A 70 18.38 -34.89 10.56
CA SER A 70 19.75 -35.38 10.65
C SER A 70 20.14 -35.92 12.04
N ASN A 71 19.32 -35.70 13.07
CA ASN A 71 19.59 -36.06 14.47
C ASN A 71 20.91 -35.45 14.99
N GLN A 72 21.21 -34.21 14.60
CA GLN A 72 22.45 -33.50 14.93
C GLN A 72 22.17 -32.07 15.40
N MET A 73 23.06 -31.53 16.23
CA MET A 73 23.07 -30.10 16.55
C MET A 73 23.72 -29.34 15.40
N PHE A 74 23.12 -28.23 15.00
CA PHE A 74 23.70 -27.30 14.06
C PHE A 74 23.56 -25.86 14.55
N GLN A 75 24.45 -25.00 14.07
CA GLN A 75 24.39 -23.57 14.39
C GLN A 75 23.38 -22.88 13.46
N MET A 76 22.15 -22.70 13.94
CA MET A 76 21.11 -22.05 13.14
C MET A 76 21.36 -20.54 13.05
N ARG A 77 21.39 -20.02 11.83
CA ARG A 77 21.39 -18.59 11.55
C ARG A 77 20.12 -18.20 10.80
N ALA A 78 19.64 -16.99 11.04
CA ALA A 78 18.48 -16.46 10.34
C ALA A 78 18.69 -15.00 9.97
N ALA A 79 18.11 -14.61 8.83
CA ALA A 79 17.97 -13.23 8.44
C ALA A 79 16.49 -12.95 8.18
N LEU A 80 15.99 -11.85 8.74
CA LEU A 80 14.73 -11.26 8.27
C LEU A 80 14.88 -11.00 6.76
N MET A 81 13.87 -11.27 5.91
CA MET A 81 13.97 -11.02 4.46
C MET A 81 13.39 -9.64 4.09
N TRP A 82 12.16 -9.38 4.49
CA TRP A 82 11.45 -8.10 4.33
C TRP A 82 10.30 -8.03 5.33
N THR A 83 9.65 -6.88 5.47
CA THR A 83 8.38 -6.76 6.19
C THR A 83 7.21 -6.79 5.21
N ILE A 84 6.07 -7.37 5.60
CA ILE A 84 4.80 -7.25 4.87
C ILE A 84 3.82 -6.51 5.78
N SER A 85 3.21 -5.44 5.29
CA SER A 85 2.29 -4.64 6.09
C SER A 85 1.33 -3.85 5.22
N ASP A 86 0.20 -3.43 5.77
CA ASP A 86 -0.66 -2.45 5.09
C ASP A 86 0.06 -1.10 4.87
N PHE A 87 -0.54 -0.22 4.06
CA PHE A 87 0.12 1.04 3.67
C PHE A 87 0.37 2.01 4.84
N PRO A 88 -0.56 2.18 5.81
CA PRO A 88 -0.28 2.94 7.03
C PRO A 88 0.88 2.37 7.86
N THR A 89 0.95 1.05 8.03
CA THR A 89 2.00 0.40 8.80
C THR A 89 3.34 0.45 8.10
N LEU A 90 3.37 0.37 6.77
CA LEU A 90 4.58 0.57 5.99
C LEU A 90 5.22 1.93 6.31
N ALA A 91 4.42 2.99 6.46
CA ALA A 91 4.91 4.31 6.84
C ALA A 91 5.54 4.31 8.25
N MET A 92 4.95 3.56 9.18
CA MET A 92 5.46 3.40 10.54
C MET A 92 6.73 2.57 10.55
N LEU A 93 6.85 1.48 9.76
CA LEU A 93 8.04 0.64 9.74
C LEU A 93 9.21 1.32 9.02
N SER A 94 8.97 1.84 7.81
CA SER A 94 10.01 2.44 6.97
C SER A 94 10.44 3.83 7.44
N GLY A 95 9.54 4.59 8.08
CA GLY A 95 9.73 6.01 8.35
C GLY A 95 9.45 6.92 7.15
N TRP A 96 9.13 6.37 5.97
CA TRP A 96 8.74 7.14 4.78
C TRP A 96 7.31 7.66 4.89
N SER A 97 7.06 8.91 4.49
CA SER A 97 5.71 9.47 4.48
C SER A 97 4.89 8.89 3.34
N THR A 98 3.85 8.14 3.68
CA THR A 98 2.82 7.65 2.73
C THR A 98 1.70 8.65 2.48
N LYS A 99 1.95 9.94 2.72
CA LYS A 99 0.97 11.03 2.57
C LYS A 99 1.53 12.12 1.67
N GLU A 100 0.63 12.89 1.07
CA GLU A 100 0.95 14.07 0.24
C GLU A 100 1.71 13.69 -1.04
N ASN A 101 2.66 14.50 -1.48
CA ASN A 101 3.23 14.40 -2.82
C ASN A 101 4.13 13.17 -3.02
N PHE A 102 4.69 12.62 -1.94
CA PHE A 102 5.70 11.57 -1.99
C PHE A 102 5.21 10.22 -1.47
N ALA A 103 3.90 9.94 -1.55
CA ALA A 103 3.34 8.76 -0.88
C ALA A 103 3.87 7.41 -1.37
N CYS A 104 4.40 7.33 -2.59
CA CYS A 104 4.91 6.08 -3.15
C CYS A 104 6.34 5.79 -2.64
N PRO A 105 6.57 4.74 -1.81
CA PRO A 105 7.89 4.39 -1.32
C PRO A 105 8.81 3.81 -2.41
N THR A 106 8.25 3.37 -3.54
CA THR A 106 9.02 2.89 -4.69
C THR A 106 9.51 4.05 -5.56
N CYS A 107 8.61 5.00 -5.88
CA CYS A 107 8.96 6.16 -6.70
C CYS A 107 9.78 7.19 -5.92
N ASN A 108 9.66 7.23 -4.59
CA ASN A 108 10.32 8.18 -3.71
C ASN A 108 10.10 9.62 -4.18
N TYR A 109 11.18 10.38 -4.37
CA TYR A 109 11.15 11.75 -4.89
C TYR A 109 10.61 11.86 -6.33
N GLY A 110 10.63 10.77 -7.10
CA GLY A 110 10.06 10.68 -8.45
C GLY A 110 8.55 10.42 -8.48
N THR A 111 7.85 10.48 -7.34
CA THR A 111 6.39 10.31 -7.29
C THR A 111 5.68 11.38 -8.11
N CYS A 112 4.93 10.96 -9.12
CA CYS A 112 4.12 11.86 -9.93
C CYS A 112 2.75 12.05 -9.25
N SER A 113 2.62 13.12 -8.47
CA SER A 113 1.41 13.41 -7.71
C SER A 113 0.75 14.71 -8.16
N GLN A 114 -0.58 14.73 -8.16
CA GLN A 114 -1.37 15.93 -8.45
C GLN A 114 -2.51 16.05 -7.44
N TYR A 115 -2.71 17.25 -6.88
CA TYR A 115 -3.86 17.53 -6.04
C TYR A 115 -5.08 17.86 -6.91
N LEU A 116 -6.14 17.07 -6.75
CA LEU A 116 -7.44 17.29 -7.38
C LEU A 116 -8.23 18.27 -6.51
N LYS A 117 -8.47 19.48 -7.03
CA LYS A 117 -9.00 20.61 -6.26
C LYS A 117 -10.47 20.42 -5.89
N HIS A 118 -11.27 19.87 -6.79
CA HIS A 118 -12.70 19.68 -6.57
C HIS A 118 -12.96 18.45 -5.69
N SER A 119 -12.28 17.33 -5.95
CA SER A 119 -12.37 16.13 -5.10
C SER A 119 -11.60 16.25 -3.78
N ARG A 120 -10.73 17.26 -3.64
CA ARG A 120 -9.85 17.49 -2.47
C ARG A 120 -8.96 16.31 -2.12
N LYS A 121 -8.40 15.65 -3.13
CA LYS A 121 -7.61 14.40 -2.99
C LYS A 121 -6.29 14.49 -3.74
N MET A 122 -5.27 13.82 -3.21
CA MET A 122 -4.06 13.54 -3.96
C MET A 122 -4.32 12.39 -4.92
N CYS A 123 -4.01 12.59 -6.18
CA CYS A 123 -3.97 11.59 -7.23
C CYS A 123 -2.51 11.27 -7.57
N TYR A 124 -2.20 9.99 -7.76
CA TYR A 124 -0.87 9.53 -8.15
C TYR A 124 -0.92 9.00 -9.58
N MET A 125 -0.20 9.65 -10.47
CA MET A 125 -0.18 9.41 -11.91
C MET A 125 1.18 8.85 -12.32
N GLY A 126 1.40 8.68 -13.63
CA GLY A 126 2.70 8.25 -14.15
C GLY A 126 3.05 6.78 -13.94
N HIS A 127 2.05 5.95 -13.61
CA HIS A 127 2.21 4.49 -13.52
C HIS A 127 2.65 3.87 -14.86
N ARG A 128 2.40 4.55 -16.00
CA ARG A 128 2.83 4.09 -17.34
C ARG A 128 4.34 4.04 -17.51
N ALA A 129 5.10 4.83 -16.74
CA ALA A 129 6.56 4.78 -16.74
C ALA A 129 7.14 3.41 -16.31
N PHE A 130 6.35 2.55 -15.65
CA PHE A 130 6.74 1.20 -15.26
C PHE A 130 6.53 0.15 -16.37
N LEU A 131 5.77 0.47 -17.42
CA LEU A 131 5.52 -0.46 -18.54
C LEU A 131 6.76 -0.58 -19.43
N PRO A 132 6.93 -1.64 -20.25
CA PRO A 132 7.98 -1.68 -21.26
C PRO A 132 7.93 -0.46 -22.20
N HIS A 133 9.08 -0.01 -22.72
CA HIS A 133 9.17 1.22 -23.55
C HIS A 133 8.26 1.17 -24.80
N GLU A 134 8.10 -0.02 -25.38
CA GLU A 134 7.28 -0.25 -26.57
C GLU A 134 5.80 -0.44 -26.28
N HIS A 135 5.40 -0.48 -25.00
CA HIS A 135 4.02 -0.78 -24.61
C HIS A 135 3.04 0.28 -25.16
N PRO A 136 1.96 -0.09 -25.86
CA PRO A 136 1.04 0.85 -26.51
C PRO A 136 0.47 1.93 -25.58
N PHE A 137 0.13 1.56 -24.33
CA PHE A 137 -0.39 2.50 -23.33
C PHE A 137 0.54 3.69 -23.02
N ARG A 138 1.86 3.57 -23.23
CA ARG A 138 2.77 4.72 -23.08
C ARG A 138 2.47 5.84 -24.08
N ARG A 139 1.90 5.52 -25.24
CA ARG A 139 1.53 6.49 -26.30
C ARG A 139 0.05 6.86 -26.28
N ASP A 140 -0.76 6.15 -25.49
CA ASP A 140 -2.19 6.40 -25.40
C ASP A 140 -2.46 7.68 -24.58
N LYS A 141 -2.69 8.78 -25.29
CA LYS A 141 -3.09 10.06 -24.69
C LYS A 141 -4.55 10.07 -24.30
N LYS A 142 -5.40 9.40 -25.09
CA LYS A 142 -6.87 9.56 -25.02
C LYS A 142 -7.42 8.91 -23.75
N SER A 143 -6.93 7.73 -23.40
CA SER A 143 -7.45 6.97 -22.25
C SER A 143 -6.86 7.40 -20.90
N PHE A 144 -5.78 8.20 -20.91
CA PHE A 144 -5.01 8.56 -19.70
C PHE A 144 -5.01 10.09 -19.46
N ASP A 145 -3.85 10.67 -19.17
CA ASP A 145 -3.64 12.06 -18.72
C ASP A 145 -3.42 13.06 -19.87
N GLY A 146 -3.78 12.69 -21.11
CA GLY A 146 -3.58 13.52 -22.29
C GLY A 146 -2.13 13.60 -22.79
N LYS A 147 -1.18 12.91 -22.15
CA LYS A 147 0.26 12.94 -22.52
C LYS A 147 0.77 11.53 -22.86
N GLU A 148 1.89 11.48 -23.59
CA GLU A 148 2.68 10.24 -23.71
C GLU A 148 3.64 10.13 -22.54
N ASP A 149 3.98 8.91 -22.13
CA ASP A 149 4.88 8.63 -21.02
C ASP A 149 6.13 7.86 -21.50
N HIS A 150 7.15 8.63 -21.90
CA HIS A 150 8.47 8.13 -22.32
C HIS A 150 9.49 8.11 -21.18
N ARG A 151 9.06 8.36 -19.94
CA ARG A 151 9.96 8.36 -18.79
C ARG A 151 10.46 6.95 -18.50
N LEU A 152 11.64 6.88 -17.90
CA LEU A 152 12.13 5.66 -17.28
C LEU A 152 11.38 5.40 -15.96
N ALA A 153 11.24 4.13 -15.59
CA ALA A 153 10.71 3.77 -14.29
C ALA A 153 11.58 4.40 -13.19
N PRO A 154 10.98 5.05 -12.17
CA PRO A 154 11.73 5.60 -11.05
C PRO A 154 12.62 4.54 -10.40
N THR A 155 13.88 4.89 -10.13
CA THR A 155 14.80 4.01 -9.41
C THR A 155 14.51 4.09 -7.92
N PRO A 156 14.24 2.96 -7.24
CA PRO A 156 14.08 2.94 -5.79
C PRO A 156 15.37 3.32 -5.08
N LEU A 157 15.28 4.02 -3.96
CA LEU A 157 16.45 4.35 -3.14
C LEU A 157 17.13 3.08 -2.61
N SER A 158 18.44 3.00 -2.82
CA SER A 158 19.31 2.00 -2.20
C SER A 158 19.34 2.19 -0.67
N GLY A 159 19.71 1.14 0.07
CA GLY A 159 19.82 1.28 1.53
C GLY A 159 20.90 2.27 1.95
N THR A 160 22.00 2.35 1.18
CA THR A 160 23.09 3.31 1.37
C THR A 160 22.61 4.75 1.22
N GLU A 161 21.83 5.05 0.16
CA GLU A 161 21.25 6.40 -0.03
C GLU A 161 20.28 6.75 1.09
N VAL A 162 19.44 5.80 1.51
CA VAL A 162 18.52 6.00 2.64
C VAL A 162 19.28 6.30 3.93
N LEU A 163 20.38 5.59 4.22
CA LEU A 163 21.17 5.84 5.42
C LEU A 163 21.83 7.22 5.41
N GLU A 164 22.35 7.66 4.26
CA GLU A 164 22.97 8.99 4.15
C GLU A 164 21.92 10.09 4.36
N GLU A 165 20.73 9.96 3.75
CA GLU A 165 19.63 10.91 3.98
C GLU A 165 19.15 10.95 5.43
N LEU A 166 19.25 9.83 6.15
CA LEU A 166 18.80 9.69 7.54
C LEU A 166 19.89 10.01 8.57
N ARG A 167 21.12 10.34 8.16
CA ARG A 167 22.28 10.50 9.05
C ARG A 167 22.05 11.51 10.17
N GLU A 168 21.49 12.67 9.82
CA GLU A 168 21.20 13.76 10.75
C GLU A 168 19.81 13.64 11.42
N LEU A 169 19.01 12.65 11.00
CA LEU A 169 17.64 12.50 11.47
C LEU A 169 17.61 11.81 12.84
N LYS A 170 17.33 12.60 13.89
CA LYS A 170 17.09 12.08 15.24
C LYS A 170 15.66 11.59 15.41
N ASN A 171 15.53 10.32 15.80
CA ASN A 171 14.26 9.71 16.18
C ASN A 171 13.72 10.36 17.46
N VAL A 172 12.43 10.66 17.47
CA VAL A 172 11.72 11.17 18.65
C VAL A 172 10.60 10.21 18.97
N PHE A 173 10.68 9.60 20.16
CA PHE A 173 9.72 8.64 20.70
C PHE A 173 8.84 9.30 21.77
N GLY A 174 7.67 8.71 22.03
CA GLY A 174 6.72 9.14 23.06
C GLY A 174 5.49 9.87 22.52
N LYS A 175 4.38 9.73 23.25
CA LYS A 175 3.02 10.18 22.84
C LYS A 175 2.83 11.70 22.81
N VAL A 176 3.76 12.50 23.36
CA VAL A 176 3.68 13.97 23.40
C VAL A 176 4.42 14.57 22.19
N GLN A 177 3.95 14.28 20.97
CA GLN A 177 4.53 14.87 19.77
C GLN A 177 3.82 16.19 19.44
N LYS A 178 4.50 17.33 19.66
CA LYS A 178 4.22 18.53 18.87
C LYS A 178 4.48 18.16 17.40
N LYS A 179 3.54 18.47 16.50
CA LYS A 179 3.77 18.37 15.05
C LYS A 179 5.07 19.13 14.76
N ARG A 180 6.15 18.44 14.34
CA ARG A 180 7.30 19.13 13.72
C ARG A 180 6.73 20.04 12.63
N SER A 181 7.20 21.28 12.55
CA SER A 181 6.91 22.13 11.39
C SER A 181 7.34 21.32 10.18
N ARG A 182 6.36 20.95 9.33
CA ARG A 182 6.64 20.17 8.13
C ARG A 182 7.48 21.06 7.24
N ASP A 183 8.76 20.78 7.17
CA ASP A 183 9.51 21.19 6.00
C ASP A 183 8.97 20.31 4.87
N ASN A 184 8.18 20.91 3.96
CA ASN A 184 7.41 20.21 2.91
C ASN A 184 8.29 19.38 1.96
N LYS A 185 9.60 19.41 2.13
CA LYS A 185 10.59 18.75 1.28
C LYS A 185 11.11 17.42 1.82
N CYS A 186 11.02 17.15 3.14
CA CYS A 186 11.57 15.93 3.71
C CYS A 186 10.46 14.89 4.01
N PRO A 187 10.38 13.80 3.23
CA PRO A 187 9.37 12.75 3.43
C PRO A 187 9.67 11.83 4.62
N TRP A 188 10.89 11.86 5.16
CA TRP A 188 11.30 11.01 6.28
C TRP A 188 10.79 11.52 7.63
N LYS A 189 10.20 10.61 8.42
CA LYS A 189 9.69 10.90 9.77
C LYS A 189 10.58 10.33 10.88
N LYS A 190 11.28 9.25 10.58
CA LYS A 190 12.21 8.56 11.47
C LYS A 190 13.19 7.71 10.68
N ARG A 191 14.31 7.39 11.30
CA ARG A 191 15.19 6.29 10.91
C ARG A 191 14.59 4.98 11.39
N SER A 192 14.39 4.04 10.49
CA SER A 192 13.82 2.72 10.82
C SER A 192 14.77 1.90 11.69
N ILE A 193 14.25 1.26 12.74
CA ILE A 193 15.03 0.35 13.60
C ILE A 193 15.63 -0.84 12.84
N PHE A 194 15.04 -1.23 11.71
CA PHE A 194 15.59 -2.33 10.90
C PHE A 194 16.99 -2.03 10.34
N PHE A 195 17.39 -0.75 10.25
CA PHE A 195 18.77 -0.39 9.89
C PHE A 195 19.81 -0.70 10.99
N GLU A 196 19.40 -1.18 12.16
CA GLU A 196 20.32 -1.77 13.15
C GLU A 196 20.77 -3.20 12.77
N LEU A 197 20.06 -3.85 11.84
CA LEU A 197 20.45 -5.16 11.30
C LEU A 197 21.57 -4.96 10.27
N PRO A 198 22.74 -5.61 10.42
CA PRO A 198 23.93 -5.37 9.58
C PRO A 198 23.69 -5.53 8.07
N TYR A 199 22.78 -6.42 7.68
CA TYR A 199 22.47 -6.73 6.29
C TYR A 199 21.33 -5.89 5.70
N TRP A 200 20.61 -5.08 6.48
CA TRP A 200 19.39 -4.42 6.02
C TRP A 200 19.63 -3.39 4.91
N GLU A 201 20.75 -2.68 4.99
CA GLU A 201 21.20 -1.70 4.00
C GLU A 201 21.38 -2.33 2.61
N THR A 202 21.92 -3.55 2.57
CA THR A 202 22.22 -4.25 1.32
C THR A 202 20.97 -4.75 0.57
N LYS A 203 19.82 -4.73 1.23
CA LYS A 203 18.59 -5.26 0.64
C LYS A 203 17.94 -4.29 -0.32
N LYS A 204 17.59 -4.81 -1.49
CA LYS A 204 16.78 -4.11 -2.50
C LYS A 204 15.31 -4.01 -2.08
N LEU A 205 14.75 -5.06 -1.49
CA LEU A 205 13.34 -5.11 -1.05
C LEU A 205 13.31 -5.18 0.48
N ARG A 206 12.95 -4.06 1.12
CA ARG A 206 12.94 -3.92 2.60
C ARG A 206 11.53 -4.01 3.18
N HIS A 207 10.60 -3.27 2.57
CA HIS A 207 9.21 -3.17 3.02
C HIS A 207 8.27 -3.46 1.85
N ASN A 208 7.41 -4.45 2.04
CA ASN A 208 6.39 -4.88 1.09
C ASN A 208 5.01 -4.57 1.63
N LEU A 209 4.08 -4.42 0.69
CA LEU A 209 2.68 -4.17 0.98
C LEU A 209 1.91 -5.47 1.13
N ASP A 210 1.02 -5.52 2.13
CA ASP A 210 0.03 -6.58 2.26
C ASP A 210 -1.05 -6.41 1.16
N PRO A 211 -1.12 -7.34 0.18
CA PRO A 211 -2.07 -7.23 -0.91
C PRO A 211 -3.51 -7.39 -0.44
N MET A 212 -3.79 -8.13 0.64
CA MET A 212 -5.15 -8.47 1.03
C MET A 212 -6.02 -7.22 1.29
N HIS A 213 -5.49 -6.26 2.05
CA HIS A 213 -6.16 -5.00 2.32
C HIS A 213 -6.25 -4.11 1.06
N ILE A 214 -5.25 -4.17 0.18
CA ILE A 214 -5.21 -3.38 -1.05
C ILE A 214 -6.24 -3.89 -2.04
N GLU A 215 -6.28 -5.19 -2.28
CA GLU A 215 -7.24 -5.85 -3.15
C GLU A 215 -8.67 -5.57 -2.69
N LYS A 216 -8.95 -5.73 -1.40
CA LYS A 216 -10.27 -5.41 -0.85
C LYS A 216 -10.69 -3.97 -1.15
N ASN A 217 -9.80 -3.01 -0.87
CA ASN A 217 -10.08 -1.60 -1.11
C ASN A 217 -10.27 -1.28 -2.61
N ILE A 218 -9.50 -1.92 -3.50
CA ILE A 218 -9.64 -1.76 -4.95
C ILE A 218 -10.97 -2.36 -5.42
N CYS A 219 -11.28 -3.59 -5.02
CA CYS A 219 -12.54 -4.26 -5.33
C CYS A 219 -13.75 -3.46 -4.87
N ASP A 220 -13.75 -2.99 -3.62
CA ASP A 220 -14.82 -2.15 -3.07
C ASP A 220 -14.99 -0.85 -3.86
N SER A 221 -13.88 -0.24 -4.29
CA SER A 221 -13.89 0.97 -5.12
C SER A 221 -14.47 0.71 -6.51
N ILE A 222 -14.09 -0.40 -7.15
CA ILE A 222 -14.59 -0.79 -8.48
C ILE A 222 -16.08 -1.11 -8.39
N LEU A 223 -16.49 -1.99 -7.47
CA LEU A 223 -17.89 -2.37 -7.29
C LEU A 223 -18.77 -1.18 -6.91
N GLY A 224 -18.28 -0.33 -6.00
CA GLY A 224 -18.97 0.90 -5.60
C GLY A 224 -19.21 1.85 -6.77
N THR A 225 -18.28 1.89 -7.73
CA THR A 225 -18.38 2.74 -8.94
C THR A 225 -19.31 2.10 -9.97
N LEU A 226 -19.09 0.83 -10.33
CA LEU A 226 -19.87 0.10 -11.33
C LEU A 226 -21.36 -0.01 -10.98
N LEU A 227 -21.67 -0.23 -9.70
CA LEU A 227 -23.05 -0.37 -9.23
C LEU A 227 -23.70 0.97 -8.86
N GLU A 228 -22.94 2.08 -8.92
CA GLU A 228 -23.37 3.42 -8.48
C GLU A 228 -23.86 3.44 -7.02
N ILE A 229 -23.12 2.76 -6.13
CA ILE A 229 -23.47 2.71 -4.71
C ILE A 229 -23.25 4.10 -4.09
N TYR A 230 -24.31 4.66 -3.51
CA TYR A 230 -24.29 5.97 -2.87
C TYR A 230 -23.15 6.08 -1.85
N GLY A 231 -22.31 7.12 -2.01
CA GLY A 231 -21.16 7.38 -1.14
C GLY A 231 -19.92 6.51 -1.40
N LYS A 232 -20.00 5.46 -2.22
CA LYS A 232 -18.85 4.60 -2.58
C LYS A 232 -18.34 4.79 -4.00
N SER A 233 -19.19 5.24 -4.92
CA SER A 233 -18.80 5.53 -6.31
C SER A 233 -17.64 6.52 -6.39
N LYS A 234 -16.70 6.27 -7.29
CA LYS A 234 -15.64 7.21 -7.67
C LYS A 234 -16.03 8.11 -8.85
N ASP A 235 -17.18 7.85 -9.47
CA ASP A 235 -17.80 8.66 -10.50
C ASP A 235 -18.82 9.60 -9.84
N HIS A 236 -18.37 10.79 -9.44
CA HIS A 236 -19.14 11.78 -8.69
C HIS A 236 -18.94 13.16 -9.30
N VAL A 237 -19.88 14.09 -9.13
CA VAL A 237 -19.86 15.43 -9.79
C VAL A 237 -18.50 16.14 -9.71
N ASN A 238 -17.84 16.14 -8.56
CA ASN A 238 -16.52 16.76 -8.39
C ASN A 238 -15.42 16.13 -9.27
N CYS A 239 -15.46 14.82 -9.55
CA CYS A 239 -14.46 14.21 -10.42
C CYS A 239 -14.60 14.71 -11.86
N HIS A 240 -15.82 14.97 -12.34
CA HIS A 240 -16.02 15.56 -13.67
C HIS A 240 -15.43 16.98 -13.76
N TYR A 241 -15.56 17.79 -12.70
CA TYR A 241 -14.90 19.08 -12.63
C TYR A 241 -13.37 18.96 -12.55
N ASP A 242 -12.84 17.97 -11.81
CA ASP A 242 -11.41 17.70 -11.82
C ASP A 242 -10.92 17.31 -13.24
N LEU A 243 -11.67 16.50 -13.99
CA LEU A 243 -11.36 16.17 -15.39
C LEU A 243 -11.34 17.42 -16.30
N GLN A 244 -12.27 18.35 -16.07
CA GLN A 244 -12.30 19.64 -16.77
C GLN A 244 -11.07 20.50 -16.44
N GLU A 245 -10.71 20.63 -15.16
CA GLU A 245 -9.53 21.39 -14.72
C GLU A 245 -8.22 20.74 -15.23
N MET A 246 -8.18 19.42 -15.32
CA MET A 246 -7.06 18.68 -15.91
C MET A 246 -7.01 18.76 -17.45
N GLY A 247 -8.09 19.19 -18.11
CA GLY A 247 -8.18 19.26 -19.56
C GLY A 247 -8.22 17.90 -20.27
N ILE A 248 -8.64 16.83 -19.57
CA ILE A 248 -8.70 15.45 -20.09
C ILE A 248 -10.14 14.95 -20.21
N GLN A 249 -10.36 13.89 -20.98
CA GLN A 249 -11.66 13.21 -21.12
C GLN A 249 -12.83 14.18 -21.39
N LYS A 250 -12.71 15.00 -22.43
CA LYS A 250 -13.71 16.04 -22.79
C LYS A 250 -15.15 15.53 -22.84
N GLU A 251 -15.33 14.28 -23.28
CA GLU A 251 -16.62 13.58 -23.38
C GLU A 251 -17.31 13.42 -22.01
N LEU A 252 -16.54 13.41 -20.91
CA LEU A 252 -17.03 13.26 -19.54
C LEU A 252 -17.04 14.58 -18.76
N GLN A 253 -16.69 15.72 -19.36
CA GLN A 253 -16.69 16.98 -18.62
C GLN A 253 -18.14 17.51 -18.41
N PRO A 254 -18.40 18.30 -17.37
CA PRO A 254 -19.73 18.86 -17.14
C PRO A 254 -20.15 19.78 -18.29
N ILE A 255 -21.34 19.55 -18.84
CA ILE A 255 -21.92 20.40 -19.88
C ILE A 255 -22.99 21.28 -19.23
N GLN A 256 -22.74 22.59 -19.23
CA GLN A 256 -23.72 23.58 -18.78
C GLN A 256 -24.63 23.94 -19.94
N ASP A 257 -25.93 23.75 -19.75
CA ASP A 257 -26.94 24.29 -20.66
C ASP A 257 -27.04 25.80 -20.45
N VAL A 258 -26.73 26.56 -21.49
CA VAL A 258 -26.68 28.03 -21.49
C VAL A 258 -28.07 28.64 -21.24
N VAL A 259 -29.15 27.90 -21.52
CA VAL A 259 -30.52 28.40 -21.41
C VAL A 259 -31.14 28.09 -20.04
N SER A 260 -30.88 26.90 -19.49
CA SER A 260 -31.50 26.46 -18.23
C SER A 260 -30.59 26.58 -17.00
N GLY A 261 -29.28 26.81 -17.19
CA GLY A 261 -28.28 26.78 -16.12
C GLY A 261 -28.06 25.39 -15.52
N THR A 262 -28.67 24.35 -16.10
CA THR A 262 -28.60 22.98 -15.60
C THR A 262 -27.28 22.34 -16.02
N ILE A 263 -26.61 21.67 -15.07
CA ILE A 263 -25.40 20.90 -15.33
C ILE A 263 -25.80 19.48 -15.70
N SER A 264 -25.49 19.07 -16.93
CA SER A 264 -25.63 17.69 -17.38
C SER A 264 -24.29 16.96 -17.35
N LEU A 265 -24.30 15.71 -16.89
CA LEU A 265 -23.12 14.84 -16.84
C LEU A 265 -23.33 13.69 -17.82
N ALA A 266 -22.35 13.47 -18.69
CA ALA A 266 -22.34 12.30 -19.55
C ALA A 266 -22.14 11.03 -18.71
N LYS A 267 -22.81 9.95 -19.11
CA LYS A 267 -22.59 8.64 -18.50
C LYS A 267 -21.19 8.14 -18.87
N SER A 268 -20.48 7.62 -17.88
CA SER A 268 -19.18 6.99 -18.07
C SER A 268 -19.27 5.74 -18.96
N CYS A 269 -18.15 5.34 -19.56
CA CYS A 269 -18.07 4.20 -20.47
C CYS A 269 -18.34 2.84 -19.79
N PHE A 270 -18.35 2.81 -18.46
CA PHE A 270 -18.63 1.64 -17.63
C PHE A 270 -20.03 1.69 -16.98
N TYR A 271 -20.87 2.64 -17.39
CA TYR A 271 -22.26 2.70 -16.95
C TYR A 271 -23.00 1.42 -17.33
N MET A 272 -23.73 0.86 -16.36
CA MET A 272 -24.64 -0.27 -16.56
C MET A 272 -26.08 0.18 -16.37
N ASN A 273 -26.95 -0.19 -17.30
CA ASN A 273 -28.38 -0.05 -17.11
C ASN A 273 -28.90 -1.02 -16.01
N PRO A 274 -30.12 -0.83 -15.46
CA PRO A 274 -30.62 -1.67 -14.36
C PRO A 274 -30.62 -3.18 -14.66
N ASP A 275 -30.86 -3.58 -15.90
CA ASP A 275 -30.86 -5.00 -16.29
C ASP A 275 -29.45 -5.57 -16.42
N GLU A 276 -28.50 -4.78 -16.90
CA GLU A 276 -27.07 -5.11 -16.91
C GLU A 276 -26.53 -5.24 -15.48
N LYS A 277 -26.90 -4.33 -14.57
CA LYS A 277 -26.55 -4.43 -13.14
C LYS A 277 -27.09 -5.73 -12.53
N ARG A 278 -28.35 -6.10 -12.82
CA ARG A 278 -28.92 -7.38 -12.35
C ARG A 278 -28.12 -8.56 -12.87
N ARG A 279 -27.82 -8.62 -14.16
CA ARG A 279 -27.01 -9.70 -14.77
C ARG A 279 -25.62 -9.78 -14.15
N PHE A 280 -24.96 -8.63 -13.98
CA PHE A 280 -23.66 -8.55 -13.32
C PHE A 280 -23.71 -9.13 -11.90
N CYS A 281 -24.67 -8.71 -11.08
CA CYS A 281 -24.85 -9.24 -9.73
C CYS A 281 -25.17 -10.74 -9.72
N THR A 282 -25.96 -11.24 -10.67
CA THR A 282 -26.24 -12.68 -10.81
C THR A 282 -24.96 -13.47 -11.12
N VAL A 283 -24.13 -12.99 -12.05
CA VAL A 283 -22.85 -13.64 -12.37
C VAL A 283 -21.92 -13.62 -11.16
N TYR A 284 -21.80 -12.47 -10.50
CA TYR A 284 -20.94 -12.30 -9.32
C TYR A 284 -21.35 -13.23 -8.17
N ASN A 285 -22.66 -13.33 -7.88
CA ASN A 285 -23.17 -14.20 -6.82
C ASN A 285 -22.97 -15.70 -7.11
N ASN A 286 -22.96 -16.09 -8.39
CA ASN A 286 -22.77 -17.48 -8.80
C ASN A 286 -21.30 -17.84 -9.08
N ALA A 287 -20.37 -16.88 -8.95
CA ALA A 287 -18.96 -17.11 -9.23
C ALA A 287 -18.36 -18.05 -8.17
N LYS A 288 -17.84 -19.20 -8.62
CA LYS A 288 -17.04 -20.10 -7.78
C LYS A 288 -15.58 -19.67 -7.82
N LEU A 289 -15.13 -18.95 -6.80
CA LEU A 289 -13.73 -18.58 -6.65
C LEU A 289 -12.94 -19.70 -5.94
N PRO A 290 -11.65 -19.90 -6.27
CA PRO A 290 -10.79 -20.84 -5.55
C PRO A 290 -10.76 -20.52 -4.05
N LYS A 291 -10.96 -21.52 -3.19
CA LYS A 291 -10.99 -21.36 -1.71
C LYS A 291 -9.70 -20.74 -1.13
N SER A 292 -8.59 -20.80 -1.85
CA SER A 292 -7.30 -20.23 -1.44
C SER A 292 -7.14 -18.74 -1.74
N LEU A 293 -8.06 -18.10 -2.48
CA LEU A 293 -7.92 -16.71 -2.93
C LEU A 293 -8.83 -15.71 -2.21
N CYS A 294 -9.88 -16.13 -1.50
CA CYS A 294 -10.90 -15.18 -1.01
C CYS A 294 -11.63 -15.70 0.23
N LEU A 295 -11.22 -15.27 1.43
CA LEU A 295 -12.00 -15.48 2.66
C LEU A 295 -12.93 -14.31 3.03
N GLU A 296 -13.01 -13.22 2.25
CA GLU A 296 -13.80 -12.04 2.64
C GLU A 296 -14.79 -11.45 1.60
N TYR A 297 -14.83 -11.93 0.35
CA TYR A 297 -15.58 -11.22 -0.72
C TYR A 297 -17.07 -11.56 -0.85
N ILE A 298 -17.56 -12.59 -0.16
CA ILE A 298 -18.96 -13.05 -0.28
C ILE A 298 -19.93 -12.26 0.61
N THR A 299 -19.44 -11.54 1.64
CA THR A 299 -20.32 -10.92 2.65
C THR A 299 -20.85 -9.53 2.29
N LEU A 300 -20.51 -8.98 1.12
CA LEU A 300 -20.92 -7.61 0.72
C LEU A 300 -22.22 -7.55 -0.10
N CYS A 301 -22.78 -8.70 -0.51
CA CYS A 301 -24.00 -8.78 -1.32
C CYS A 301 -25.13 -9.61 -0.68
N ALA A 302 -25.00 -9.98 0.60
CA ALA A 302 -26.05 -10.64 1.37
C ALA A 302 -26.78 -9.64 2.27
#